data_AF-X0WRD6-F1
#
_entry.id   AF-X0WRD6-F1
#
_cell.length_a   1.000
_cell.length_b   1.000
_cell.length_c   1.000
_cell.angle_alpha   90.00
_cell.angle_beta   90.00
_cell.angle_gamma   90.00
#
_symmetry.space_group_name_H-M   'P 1'
#
loop_
_entity.id
_entity.type
_entity.pdbx_description
1 polymer ?
#
loop_
_entity_poly.entity_id
_entity_poly.type
_entity_poly.pdbx_seq_one_letter_code
_entity_poly.pdbx_strand_id
1 'polypeptide(L)'
;LVIKADEMKMPVSDEVLQLLAKRTWQNIRQLEGALIYLTARAKLTRTELTPQTVDMLLTSATSRQQKNPIMEIVADYFNLSVEELTGKGRNKKTALARHIAMYLMREEDNCSFAETGKVLGNRNHATIIHGYRKIATEMTINPKLHHQISEIKEKIHSNKASPKKC
;
A
#
# COMPACT_ATOMS: atom_id res chain seq x y z
N LEU A 1 -15.98 -17.93 10.84
CA LEU A 1 -16.54 -16.87 9.96
C LEU A 1 -18.00 -16.60 10.30
N VAL A 2 -18.88 -17.60 10.18
CA VAL A 2 -20.31 -17.52 10.59
C VAL A 2 -20.48 -16.99 12.02
N ILE A 3 -19.80 -17.62 13.00
CA ILE A 3 -19.84 -17.19 14.42
C ILE A 3 -19.45 -15.71 14.61
N LYS A 4 -18.43 -15.23 13.88
CA LYS A 4 -17.95 -13.84 13.96
C LYS A 4 -18.92 -12.85 13.32
N ALA A 5 -19.63 -13.25 12.26
CA ALA A 5 -20.63 -12.41 11.61
C ALA A 5 -21.89 -12.27 12.49
N ASP A 6 -22.30 -13.35 13.15
CA ASP A 6 -23.40 -13.38 14.12
C ASP A 6 -23.08 -12.52 15.35
N GLU A 7 -21.87 -12.64 15.91
CA GLU A 7 -21.40 -11.78 17.02
C GLU A 7 -21.48 -10.28 16.66
N MET A 8 -21.25 -9.92 15.40
CA MET A 8 -21.30 -8.53 14.92
C MET A 8 -22.71 -8.06 14.52
N LYS A 9 -23.73 -8.93 14.64
CA LYS A 9 -25.10 -8.70 14.17
C LYS A 9 -25.16 -8.17 12.74
N MET A 10 -24.31 -8.69 11.87
CA MET A 10 -24.32 -8.31 10.45
C MET A 10 -25.48 -9.03 9.74
N PRO A 11 -26.41 -8.31 9.09
CA PRO A 11 -27.31 -8.92 8.13
C PRO A 11 -26.50 -9.23 6.86
N VAL A 12 -25.87 -10.40 6.80
CA VAL A 12 -25.14 -10.89 5.64
C VAL A 12 -25.78 -12.17 5.13
N SER A 13 -25.96 -12.25 3.82
CA SER A 13 -26.40 -13.48 3.16
C SER A 13 -25.28 -14.52 3.15
N ASP A 14 -25.65 -15.79 3.05
CA ASP A 14 -24.72 -16.91 2.89
C ASP A 14 -23.77 -16.72 1.68
N GLU A 15 -24.26 -16.09 0.61
CA GLU A 15 -23.45 -15.78 -0.57
C GLU A 15 -22.28 -14.84 -0.27
N VAL A 16 -22.50 -13.84 0.59
CA VAL A 16 -21.44 -12.92 1.05
C VAL A 16 -20.44 -13.66 1.93
N LEU A 17 -20.91 -14.54 2.82
CA LEU A 17 -20.04 -15.36 3.66
C LEU A 17 -19.17 -16.30 2.83
N GLN A 18 -19.73 -16.91 1.79
CA GLN A 18 -18.97 -17.73 0.84
C GLN A 18 -17.95 -16.92 0.06
N LEU A 19 -18.30 -15.71 -0.38
CA LEU A 19 -17.38 -14.81 -1.07
C LEU A 19 -16.20 -14.41 -0.17
N LEU A 20 -16.47 -14.08 1.10
CA LEU A 20 -15.44 -13.79 2.10
C LEU A 20 -14.56 -15.02 2.38
N ALA A 21 -15.14 -16.23 2.41
CA ALA A 21 -14.41 -17.47 2.63
C ALA A 21 -13.51 -17.87 1.44
N LYS A 22 -13.93 -17.55 0.20
CA LYS A 22 -13.14 -17.81 -1.01
C LYS A 22 -11.94 -16.86 -1.18
N ARG A 23 -11.97 -15.68 -0.54
CA ARG A 23 -10.88 -14.70 -0.62
C ARG A 23 -9.68 -15.15 0.23
N THR A 24 -8.47 -14.95 -0.28
CA THR A 24 -7.23 -15.25 0.45
C THR A 24 -6.89 -14.12 1.43
N TRP A 25 -6.82 -14.43 2.73
CA TRP A 25 -6.47 -13.48 3.78
C TRP A 25 -5.06 -13.74 4.31
N GLN A 26 -4.28 -12.68 4.51
CA GLN A 26 -2.90 -12.77 4.99
C GLN A 26 -2.79 -13.11 6.48
N ASN A 27 -3.84 -12.82 7.26
CA ASN A 27 -3.97 -13.19 8.67
C ASN A 27 -5.41 -12.92 9.17
N ILE A 28 -5.73 -13.45 10.36
CA ILE A 28 -7.05 -13.30 10.98
C ILE A 28 -7.45 -11.83 11.23
N ARG A 29 -6.49 -10.95 11.54
CA ARG A 29 -6.76 -9.52 11.79
C ARG A 29 -7.25 -8.80 10.52
N GLN A 30 -6.76 -9.20 9.35
CA GLN A 30 -7.23 -8.65 8.07
C GLN A 30 -8.69 -9.02 7.81
N LEU A 31 -9.05 -10.27 8.09
CA LEU A 31 -10.43 -10.74 7.98
C LEU A 31 -11.36 -10.00 8.94
N GLU A 32 -10.95 -9.85 10.20
CA GLU A 32 -11.72 -9.11 11.20
C GLU A 32 -11.87 -7.63 10.83
N GLY A 33 -10.81 -6.99 10.34
CA GLY A 33 -10.87 -5.61 9.86
C GLY A 33 -11.80 -5.43 8.67
N ALA A 34 -11.82 -6.39 7.74
CA ALA A 34 -12.75 -6.38 6.61
C ALA A 34 -14.20 -6.53 7.07
N LEU A 35 -14.49 -7.43 8.02
CA LEU A 35 -15.82 -7.59 8.60
C LEU A 35 -16.28 -6.29 9.27
N ILE A 36 -15.46 -5.71 10.16
CA ILE A 36 -15.78 -4.44 10.84
C ILE A 36 -16.05 -3.32 9.83
N TYR A 37 -15.21 -3.21 8.79
CA TYR A 37 -15.37 -2.20 7.75
C TYR A 37 -16.70 -2.37 6.99
N LEU A 38 -17.03 -3.60 6.59
CA LEU A 38 -18.29 -3.91 5.90
C LEU A 38 -19.50 -3.63 6.80
N THR A 39 -19.45 -4.01 8.09
CA THR A 39 -20.52 -3.70 9.05
C THR A 39 -20.72 -2.19 9.19
N ALA A 40 -19.63 -1.45 9.37
CA ALA A 40 -19.67 0.00 9.55
C ALA A 40 -20.23 0.68 8.30
N ARG A 41 -19.83 0.20 7.11
CA ARG A 41 -20.33 0.74 5.85
C ARG A 41 -21.83 0.48 5.67
N ALA A 42 -22.28 -0.75 5.91
CA ALA A 42 -23.70 -1.12 5.83
C ALA A 42 -24.57 -0.27 6.77
N LYS A 43 -24.10 -0.04 8.00
CA LYS A 43 -24.78 0.82 8.98
C LYS A 43 -24.83 2.29 8.55
N LEU A 44 -23.73 2.81 8.00
CA LEU A 44 -23.63 4.21 7.56
C LEU A 44 -24.46 4.50 6.30
N THR A 45 -24.47 3.58 5.33
CA THR A 45 -25.17 3.78 4.05
C THR A 45 -26.59 3.22 4.04
N ARG A 46 -26.98 2.48 5.10
CA ARG A 46 -28.26 1.74 5.19
C ARG A 46 -28.51 0.87 3.96
N THR A 47 -27.45 0.35 3.37
CA THR A 47 -27.50 -0.48 2.16
C THR A 47 -27.24 -1.92 2.55
N GLU A 48 -27.99 -2.84 1.95
CA GLU A 48 -27.73 -4.26 2.10
C GLU A 48 -26.38 -4.65 1.50
N LEU A 49 -25.68 -5.54 2.18
CA LEU A 49 -24.41 -6.08 1.69
C LEU A 49 -24.74 -7.20 0.70
N THR A 50 -24.73 -6.88 -0.59
CA THR A 50 -24.77 -7.88 -1.66
C THR A 50 -23.36 -8.35 -2.02
N PRO A 51 -23.16 -9.53 -2.63
CA PRO A 51 -21.85 -9.99 -3.08
C PRO A 51 -21.12 -8.97 -3.96
N GLN A 52 -21.84 -8.29 -4.84
CA GLN A 52 -21.30 -7.25 -5.73
C GLN A 52 -20.84 -6.02 -4.95
N THR A 53 -21.66 -5.52 -4.01
CA THR A 53 -21.30 -4.38 -3.18
C THR A 53 -20.13 -4.71 -2.26
N VAL A 54 -20.10 -5.92 -1.69
CA VAL A 54 -18.99 -6.39 -0.85
C VAL A 54 -17.70 -6.47 -1.66
N ASP A 55 -17.72 -7.06 -2.85
CA ASP A 55 -16.52 -7.14 -3.68
C ASP A 55 -16.03 -5.77 -4.12
N MET A 56 -16.94 -4.85 -4.50
CA MET A 56 -16.59 -3.46 -4.79
C MET A 56 -16.00 -2.75 -3.56
N LEU A 57 -16.59 -2.91 -2.38
CA LEU A 57 -16.12 -2.26 -1.15
C LEU A 57 -14.76 -2.80 -0.71
N LEU A 58 -14.57 -4.12 -0.73
CA LEU A 58 -13.31 -4.75 -0.39
C LEU A 58 -12.23 -4.45 -1.44
N THR A 59 -12.59 -4.42 -2.71
CA THR A 59 -11.69 -4.02 -3.80
C THR A 59 -11.35 -2.54 -3.69
N SER A 60 -12.28 -1.66 -3.31
CA SER A 60 -12.02 -0.24 -3.07
C SER A 60 -11.20 0.02 -1.80
N ALA A 61 -11.31 -0.85 -0.80
CA ALA A 61 -10.50 -0.82 0.41
C ALA A 61 -9.07 -1.27 0.11
N THR A 62 -8.89 -2.24 -0.79
CA THR A 62 -7.56 -2.66 -1.28
C THR A 62 -7.00 -1.70 -2.34
N SER A 63 -7.85 -1.10 -3.19
CA SER A 63 -7.46 -0.16 -4.25
C SER A 63 -7.27 1.26 -3.74
N ARG A 64 -7.59 1.53 -2.47
CA ARG A 64 -7.19 2.76 -1.77
C ARG A 64 -5.73 2.75 -1.31
N GLN A 65 -4.99 1.68 -1.59
CA GLN A 65 -3.59 1.88 -1.98
C GLN A 65 -3.63 2.49 -3.38
N GLN A 66 -3.82 3.81 -3.49
CA GLN A 66 -3.43 4.52 -4.70
C GLN A 66 -2.03 4.02 -5.05
N LYS A 67 -1.89 3.38 -6.20
CA LYS A 67 -0.58 2.98 -6.71
C LYS A 67 0.19 4.28 -6.91
N ASN A 68 1.05 4.61 -5.96
CA ASN A 68 1.88 5.78 -6.08
C ASN A 68 2.83 5.51 -7.26
N PRO A 69 2.90 6.38 -8.28
CA PRO A 69 3.67 6.12 -9.49
C PRO A 69 5.16 5.90 -9.20
N ILE A 70 5.70 6.50 -8.13
CA ILE A 70 7.07 6.27 -7.68
C ILE A 70 7.26 4.82 -7.22
N MET A 71 6.26 4.19 -6.60
CA MET A 71 6.36 2.77 -6.21
C MET A 71 6.50 1.87 -7.43
N GLU A 72 5.73 2.12 -8.47
CA GLU A 72 5.77 1.33 -9.71
C GLU A 72 7.13 1.49 -10.39
N ILE A 73 7.58 2.73 -10.58
CA ILE A 73 8.87 3.02 -11.22
C ILE A 73 10.04 2.41 -10.45
N VAL A 74 10.02 2.49 -9.11
CA VAL A 74 11.06 1.88 -8.27
C VAL A 74 10.98 0.36 -8.31
N ALA A 75 9.78 -0.22 -8.28
CA ALA A 75 9.59 -1.66 -8.39
C ALA A 75 10.18 -2.18 -9.72
N ASP A 76 9.83 -1.53 -10.83
CA ASP A 76 10.32 -1.85 -12.17
C ASP A 76 11.84 -1.69 -12.28
N TYR A 77 12.41 -0.58 -11.78
CA TYR A 77 13.86 -0.36 -11.80
C TYR A 77 14.62 -1.49 -11.07
N PHE A 78 14.06 -1.98 -9.98
CA PHE A 78 14.66 -3.07 -9.22
C PHE A 78 14.17 -4.47 -9.67
N ASN A 79 13.35 -4.64 -10.70
CA ASN A 79 12.72 -5.94 -11.02
C ASN A 79 12.12 -6.61 -9.76
N LEU A 80 11.27 -5.86 -9.06
CA LEU A 80 10.49 -6.29 -7.90
C LEU A 80 9.02 -6.01 -8.18
N SER A 81 8.12 -6.67 -7.46
CA SER A 81 6.71 -6.30 -7.46
C SER A 81 6.41 -5.21 -6.42
N VAL A 82 5.34 -4.44 -6.62
CA VAL A 82 4.88 -3.44 -5.63
C VAL A 82 4.47 -4.13 -4.32
N GLU A 83 3.96 -5.36 -4.39
CA GLU A 83 3.65 -6.22 -3.24
C GLU A 83 4.92 -6.59 -2.46
N GLU A 84 6.05 -6.81 -3.12
CA GLU A 84 7.33 -7.03 -2.42
C GLU A 84 7.79 -5.77 -1.67
N LEU A 85 7.61 -4.58 -2.26
CA LEU A 85 7.95 -3.32 -1.62
C LEU A 85 7.03 -2.99 -0.43
N THR A 86 5.76 -3.36 -0.49
CA THR A 86 4.81 -3.17 0.64
C THR A 86 4.88 -4.31 1.67
N GLY A 87 5.37 -5.48 1.28
CA GLY A 87 5.45 -6.69 2.11
C GLY A 87 6.57 -6.69 3.16
N LYS A 88 6.66 -7.76 3.96
CA LYS A 88 7.58 -7.84 5.11
C LYS A 88 9.02 -8.27 4.77
N GLY A 89 9.31 -8.65 3.53
CA GLY A 89 10.61 -9.19 3.12
C GLY A 89 11.78 -8.24 3.43
N ARG A 90 12.91 -8.75 3.92
CA ARG A 90 14.05 -7.94 4.39
C ARG A 90 15.33 -8.14 3.58
N ASN A 91 15.25 -8.76 2.41
CA ASN A 91 16.43 -8.93 1.57
C ASN A 91 17.03 -7.56 1.20
N LYS A 92 18.35 -7.53 0.96
CA LYS A 92 19.11 -6.30 0.77
C LYS A 92 18.58 -5.45 -0.40
N LYS A 93 18.16 -6.11 -1.48
CA LYS A 93 17.65 -5.49 -2.70
C LYS A 93 16.32 -4.77 -2.43
N THR A 94 15.34 -5.45 -1.83
CA THR A 94 14.03 -4.88 -1.47
C THR A 94 14.17 -3.81 -0.38
N ALA A 95 15.09 -3.97 0.57
CA ALA A 95 15.34 -2.94 1.59
C ALA A 95 15.89 -1.65 0.95
N LEU A 96 16.86 -1.75 0.04
CA LEU A 96 17.40 -0.61 -0.69
C LEU A 96 16.32 0.07 -1.54
N ALA A 97 15.58 -0.71 -2.34
CA ALA A 97 14.50 -0.20 -3.18
C ALA A 97 13.46 0.59 -2.35
N ARG A 98 13.06 0.07 -1.19
CA ARG A 98 12.14 0.77 -0.29
C ARG A 98 12.71 2.07 0.25
N HIS A 99 13.97 2.09 0.68
CA HIS A 99 14.56 3.34 1.18
C HIS A 99 14.63 4.39 0.07
N ILE A 100 14.96 3.99 -1.16
CA ILE A 100 14.94 4.88 -2.33
C ILE A 100 13.52 5.39 -2.60
N ALA A 101 12.50 4.53 -2.54
CA ALA A 101 11.10 4.95 -2.66
C ALA A 101 10.70 5.97 -1.57
N MET A 102 11.11 5.74 -0.30
CA MET A 102 10.86 6.70 0.79
C MET A 102 11.48 8.07 0.51
N TYR A 103 12.70 8.09 -0.01
CA TYR A 103 13.40 9.31 -0.38
C TYR A 103 12.70 10.02 -1.54
N LEU A 104 12.43 9.31 -2.64
CA LEU A 104 11.82 9.89 -3.84
C LEU A 104 10.40 10.42 -3.60
N MET A 105 9.57 9.72 -2.81
CA MET A 105 8.23 10.23 -2.46
C MET A 105 8.28 11.57 -1.71
N ARG A 106 9.32 11.77 -0.92
CA ARG A 106 9.55 13.01 -0.20
C ARG A 106 10.02 14.13 -1.12
N GLU A 107 11.00 13.84 -1.97
CA GLU A 107 11.64 14.86 -2.81
C GLU A 107 10.83 15.22 -4.06
N GLU A 108 10.14 14.24 -4.67
CA GLU A 108 9.47 14.43 -5.95
C GLU A 108 7.95 14.67 -5.81
N ASP A 109 7.33 14.10 -4.78
CA ASP A 109 5.87 14.16 -4.55
C ASP A 109 5.47 14.92 -3.27
N ASN A 110 6.43 15.42 -2.49
CA ASN A 110 6.20 16.10 -1.21
C ASN A 110 5.34 15.30 -0.21
N CYS A 111 5.32 13.96 -0.30
CA CYS A 111 4.58 13.12 0.64
C CYS A 111 5.11 13.32 2.07
N SER A 112 4.21 13.43 3.04
CA SER A 112 4.60 13.36 4.44
C SER A 112 5.11 11.97 4.80
N PHE A 113 5.94 11.86 5.85
CA PHE A 113 6.42 10.56 6.31
C PHE A 113 5.29 9.60 6.73
N ALA A 114 4.16 10.14 7.21
CA ALA A 114 2.98 9.35 7.54
C ALA A 114 2.31 8.77 6.27
N GLU A 115 2.19 9.56 5.21
CA GLU A 115 1.65 9.12 3.92
C GLU A 115 2.56 8.08 3.26
N THR A 116 3.87 8.35 3.21
CA THR A 116 4.87 7.39 2.74
C THR A 116 4.78 6.06 3.50
N GLY A 117 4.57 6.11 4.83
CA GLY A 117 4.37 4.92 5.66
C GLY A 117 3.14 4.11 5.26
N LYS A 118 2.01 4.78 4.96
CA LYS A 118 0.77 4.14 4.48
C LYS A 118 1.00 3.46 3.13
N VAL A 119 1.61 4.17 2.18
CA VAL A 119 1.91 3.64 0.83
C VAL A 119 2.81 2.40 0.89
N LEU A 120 3.81 2.39 1.77
CA LEU A 120 4.76 1.28 1.94
C LEU A 120 4.25 0.12 2.83
N GLY A 121 2.93 -0.01 3.01
CA GLY A 121 2.31 -1.10 3.76
C GLY A 121 2.17 -0.83 5.26
N ASN A 122 1.78 0.40 5.63
CA ASN A 122 1.60 0.85 7.02
C ASN A 122 2.86 0.68 7.89
N ARG A 123 4.03 1.08 7.37
CA ARG A 123 5.29 1.01 8.11
C ARG A 123 5.37 2.07 9.20
N ASN A 124 6.10 1.73 10.26
CA ASN A 124 6.36 2.63 11.38
C ASN A 124 7.08 3.89 10.90
N HIS A 125 6.61 5.05 11.37
CA HIS A 125 7.17 6.36 11.07
C HIS A 125 8.69 6.45 11.28
N ALA A 126 9.21 5.85 12.35
CA ALA A 126 10.65 5.83 12.62
C ALA A 126 11.44 5.09 11.52
N THR A 127 10.87 4.02 10.95
CA THR A 127 11.46 3.30 9.82
C THR A 127 11.51 4.15 8.56
N ILE A 128 10.47 4.95 8.32
CA ILE A 128 10.42 5.86 7.16
C ILE A 128 11.50 6.95 7.29
N ILE A 129 11.58 7.59 8.47
CA ILE A 129 12.60 8.62 8.73
C ILE A 129 14.01 8.05 8.58
N HIS A 130 14.26 6.86 9.14
CA HIS A 130 15.55 6.21 9.02
C HIS A 130 15.91 5.91 7.56
N GLY A 131 14.99 5.35 6.78
CA GLY A 131 15.21 5.05 5.36
C GLY A 131 15.48 6.30 4.53
N TYR A 132 14.70 7.36 4.74
CA TYR A 132 14.90 8.66 4.11
C TYR A 132 16.30 9.22 4.41
N ARG A 133 16.66 9.35 5.70
CA ARG A 133 17.95 9.91 6.12
C ARG A 133 19.12 9.09 5.59
N LYS A 134 18.99 7.76 5.62
CA LYS A 134 20.01 6.86 5.10
C LYS A 134 20.34 7.16 3.64
N ILE A 135 19.32 7.29 2.78
CA ILE A 135 19.55 7.59 1.36
C ILE A 135 20.08 9.01 1.16
N ALA A 136 19.52 9.99 1.88
CA ALA A 136 19.99 11.38 1.81
C ALA A 136 21.47 11.52 2.21
N THR A 137 21.95 10.74 3.18
CA THR A 137 23.37 10.73 3.57
C THR A 137 24.21 9.88 2.63
N GLU A 138 23.78 8.67 2.26
CA GLU A 138 24.58 7.78 1.42
C GLU A 138 24.82 8.36 0.02
N MET A 139 23.88 9.13 -0.54
CA MET A 139 24.06 9.72 -1.88
C MET A 139 25.18 10.77 -1.96
N THR A 140 25.56 11.40 -0.85
CA THR A 140 26.63 12.40 -0.85
C THR A 140 28.01 11.77 -0.97
N ILE A 141 28.12 10.49 -0.60
CA ILE A 141 29.39 9.74 -0.54
C ILE A 141 29.44 8.55 -1.50
N ASN A 142 28.31 8.14 -2.08
CA ASN A 142 28.21 7.00 -2.98
C ASN A 142 27.76 7.44 -4.38
N PRO A 143 28.70 7.65 -5.32
CA PRO A 143 28.38 8.06 -6.70
C PRO A 143 27.47 7.07 -7.42
N LYS A 144 27.59 5.77 -7.12
CA LYS A 144 26.72 4.74 -7.70
C LYS A 144 25.28 4.94 -7.26
N LEU A 145 25.04 5.13 -5.96
CA LEU A 145 23.70 5.38 -5.45
C LEU A 145 23.11 6.67 -6.01
N HIS A 146 23.93 7.74 -6.07
CA HIS A 146 23.52 9.01 -6.68
C HIS A 146 23.05 8.78 -8.12
N HIS A 147 23.84 8.08 -8.94
CA HIS A 147 23.48 7.79 -10.32
C HIS A 147 22.18 6.98 -10.43
N GLN A 148 22.00 5.93 -9.61
CA GLN A 148 20.76 5.16 -9.59
C GLN A 148 19.54 6.03 -9.27
N ILE A 149 19.65 6.95 -8.32
CA ILE A 149 18.57 7.87 -7.98
C ILE A 149 18.28 8.84 -9.12
N SER A 150 19.32 9.36 -9.78
CA SER A 150 19.17 10.23 -10.96
C SER A 150 18.41 9.53 -12.10
N GLU A 151 18.78 8.28 -12.43
CA GLU A 151 18.07 7.49 -13.45
C GLU A 151 16.59 7.28 -13.10
N ILE A 152 16.29 7.02 -11.83
CA ILE A 152 14.89 6.85 -11.39
C ILE A 152 14.14 8.18 -11.47
N LYS A 153 14.77 9.31 -11.09
CA LYS A 153 14.16 10.65 -11.22
C LYS A 153 13.82 10.99 -12.67
N GLU A 154 14.72 10.69 -13.61
CA GLU A 154 14.45 10.89 -15.05
C GLU A 154 13.23 10.10 -15.52
N LYS A 155 13.07 8.85 -15.06
CA LYS A 155 11.87 8.05 -15.33
C LYS A 155 10.61 8.65 -14.73
N ILE A 156 10.69 9.18 -13.50
CA ILE A 156 9.58 9.87 -12.84
C ILE A 156 9.15 11.10 -13.64
N HIS A 157 10.10 11.94 -14.07
CA HIS A 157 9.80 13.14 -14.84
C HIS A 157 9.24 12.83 -16.22
N SER A 158 9.75 11.77 -16.86
CA SER A 158 9.22 11.29 -18.14
C SER A 158 7.78 10.77 -18.02
N ASN A 159 7.41 10.18 -16.88
CA ASN A 159 6.05 9.66 -16.62
C ASN A 159 5.07 10.75 -16.10
N LYS A 160 5.58 11.84 -15.50
CA LYS A 160 4.78 12.97 -14.98
C LYS A 160 4.22 13.91 -16.05
N ALA A 161 4.38 13.62 -17.34
CA ALA A 161 3.75 14.36 -18.44
C ALA A 161 2.20 14.29 -18.46
N SER A 162 1.56 13.75 -17.41
CA SER A 162 0.12 13.89 -17.15
C SER A 162 -0.12 14.23 -15.67
N PRO A 163 -0.87 15.30 -15.36
CA PRO A 163 -0.95 15.81 -14.00
C PRO A 163 -1.92 14.94 -13.19
N LYS A 164 -1.38 14.14 -12.28
CA LYS A 164 -2.12 13.71 -11.09
C LYS A 164 -1.24 13.95 -9.87
N LYS A 165 -1.43 15.14 -9.28
CA LYS A 165 -1.06 15.39 -7.89
C LYS A 165 -1.95 14.49 -7.02
N CYS A 166 -1.38 13.98 -5.93
CA CYS A 166 -2.07 13.22 -4.90
C CYS A 166 -3.38 13.91 -4.46
#